data_AF-A0A444TXA6-F1
#
_entry.id   AF-A0A444TXA6-F1
#
_cell.length_a   1.000
_cell.length_b   1.000
_cell.length_c   1.000
_cell.angle_alpha   90.00
_cell.angle_beta   90.00
_cell.angle_gamma   90.00
#
_symmetry.space_group_name_H-M   'P 1'
#
loop_
_entity.id
_entity.type
_entity.pdbx_description
1 polymer ?
#
loop_
_entity_poly.entity_id
_entity_poly.type
_entity_poly.pdbx_seq_one_letter_code
_entity_poly.pdbx_strand_id
1 'polypeptide(L)'
;MLHVLVLGAVFFPGLFLLTRRVLASIFKQWNNADLVLVSERCVSTVHALLATSSGFIVVTTCKNVMTDRHWLATAFVWFAMPYMAYDIYAMYLSHWYRFQVKGHEEYKEHSFRTVNMFLRRECLLVLHHIVLLTILLPVTLLGLQDSILHKVNGVIVLFTFFLCRILLFPYMYWVYGQHYGIPVYRVPFHLPLSCTLGNICVLAPQVYWFYMLCRKGIRLYQRERKMRETASN
;
A
#
# COMPACT_ATOMS: atom_id res chain seq x y z
N MET A 1 17.75 14.78 -0.08
CA MET A 1 16.46 14.08 0.14
C MET A 1 15.26 14.94 -0.26
N LEU A 2 15.19 16.23 0.10
CA LEU A 2 14.08 17.11 -0.34
C LEU A 2 13.90 17.16 -1.87
N HIS A 3 14.99 17.15 -2.63
CA HIS A 3 14.95 17.05 -4.09
C HIS A 3 14.27 15.78 -4.60
N VAL A 4 14.44 14.64 -3.92
CA VAL A 4 13.77 13.37 -4.27
C VAL A 4 12.26 13.45 -4.01
N LEU A 5 11.87 14.14 -2.95
CA LEU A 5 10.46 14.41 -2.65
C LEU A 5 9.83 15.32 -3.70
N VAL A 6 10.51 16.38 -4.13
CA VAL A 6 10.04 17.26 -5.21
C VAL A 6 9.93 16.48 -6.52
N LEU A 7 10.91 15.64 -6.84
CA LEU A 7 10.88 14.77 -8.01
C LEU A 7 9.66 13.83 -7.98
N GLY A 8 9.38 13.20 -6.85
CA GLY A 8 8.18 12.37 -6.67
C GLY A 8 6.90 13.20 -6.87
N ALA A 9 6.82 14.38 -6.26
CA ALA A 9 5.64 15.25 -6.32
C ALA A 9 5.34 15.75 -7.73
N VAL A 10 6.35 15.86 -8.60
CA VAL A 10 6.15 16.19 -10.03
C VAL A 10 5.88 14.93 -10.85
N PHE A 11 6.60 13.85 -10.57
CA PHE A 11 6.56 12.61 -11.36
C PHE A 11 5.18 11.93 -11.33
N PHE A 12 4.57 11.74 -10.15
CA PHE A 12 3.29 10.98 -10.08
C PHE A 12 2.10 11.73 -10.71
N PRO A 13 1.87 13.03 -10.45
CA PRO A 13 0.84 13.79 -11.15
C PRO A 13 1.15 13.94 -12.64
N GLY A 14 2.43 14.13 -13.01
CA GLY A 14 2.85 14.21 -14.41
C GLY A 14 2.58 12.92 -15.17
N LEU A 15 2.91 11.77 -14.57
CA LEU A 15 2.64 10.45 -15.15
C LEU A 15 1.14 10.23 -15.31
N PHE A 16 0.32 10.56 -14.31
CA PHE A 16 -1.14 10.44 -14.43
C PHE A 16 -1.72 11.28 -15.57
N LEU A 17 -1.31 12.54 -15.69
CA LEU A 17 -1.78 13.43 -16.75
C LEU A 17 -1.33 12.94 -18.13
N LEU A 18 -0.10 12.44 -18.23
CA LEU A 18 0.43 11.84 -19.46
C LEU A 18 -0.35 10.59 -19.85
N THR A 19 -0.53 9.64 -18.93
CA THR A 19 -1.30 8.42 -19.17
C THR A 19 -2.73 8.76 -19.58
N ARG A 20 -3.38 9.71 -18.90
CA ARG A 20 -4.73 10.16 -19.24
C ARG A 20 -4.79 10.75 -20.65
N ARG A 21 -3.83 11.61 -21.03
CA ARG A 21 -3.76 12.21 -22.38
C ARG A 21 -3.54 11.15 -23.47
N VAL A 22 -2.63 10.20 -23.22
CA VAL A 22 -2.34 9.10 -24.14
C VAL A 22 -3.57 8.20 -24.29
N LEU A 23 -4.20 7.78 -23.20
CA LEU A 23 -5.41 6.96 -23.25
C LEU A 23 -6.58 7.69 -23.92
N ALA A 24 -6.76 8.99 -23.67
CA ALA A 24 -7.80 9.77 -24.33
C ALA A 24 -7.56 9.91 -25.84
N SER A 25 -6.29 9.90 -26.26
CA SER A 25 -5.90 9.96 -27.67
C SER A 25 -6.10 8.61 -28.37
N ILE A 26 -5.78 7.50 -27.69
CA ILE A 26 -5.91 6.14 -28.22
C ILE A 26 -7.38 5.66 -28.21
N PHE A 27 -8.10 5.91 -27.11
CA PHE A 27 -9.46 5.43 -26.88
C PHE A 27 -10.45 6.60 -26.82
N LYS A 28 -10.74 7.19 -27.98
CA LYS A 28 -11.71 8.30 -28.11
C LYS A 28 -13.14 7.96 -27.63
N GLN A 29 -13.46 6.68 -27.47
CA GLN A 29 -14.79 6.19 -27.05
C GLN A 29 -14.94 6.07 -25.53
N TRP A 30 -13.87 6.22 -24.75
CA TRP A 30 -13.90 6.01 -23.30
C TRP A 30 -14.42 7.24 -22.55
N ASN A 31 -15.18 6.99 -21.49
CA ASN A 31 -15.69 8.06 -20.64
C ASN A 31 -14.59 8.59 -19.70
N ASN A 32 -14.76 9.81 -19.18
CA ASN A 32 -13.79 10.42 -18.26
C ASN A 32 -13.53 9.57 -17.00
N ALA A 33 -14.55 8.83 -16.53
CA ALA A 33 -14.41 7.92 -15.39
C ALA A 33 -13.46 6.75 -15.69
N ASP A 34 -13.59 6.12 -16.86
CA ASP A 34 -12.75 4.98 -17.27
C ASP A 34 -11.30 5.44 -17.51
N LEU A 35 -11.14 6.62 -18.11
CA LEU A 35 -9.85 7.24 -18.33
C LEU A 35 -9.10 7.50 -17.01
N VAL A 36 -9.79 8.02 -16.00
CA VAL A 36 -9.22 8.27 -14.66
C VAL A 36 -8.86 6.96 -13.97
N LEU A 37 -9.77 5.98 -13.99
CA LEU A 37 -9.57 4.68 -13.33
C LEU A 37 -8.38 3.90 -13.92
N VAL A 38 -8.24 3.86 -15.24
CA VAL A 38 -7.13 3.13 -15.87
C VAL A 38 -5.81 3.88 -15.67
N SER A 39 -5.83 5.23 -15.74
CA SER A 39 -4.64 6.04 -15.47
C SER A 39 -4.14 5.86 -14.04
N GLU A 40 -5.04 5.83 -13.06
CA GLU A 40 -4.75 5.53 -11.65
C GLU A 40 -4.04 4.16 -11.51
N ARG A 41 -4.61 3.12 -12.13
CA ARG A 41 -4.04 1.76 -12.10
C ARG A 41 -2.66 1.68 -12.76
N CYS A 42 -2.44 2.43 -13.85
CA CYS A 42 -1.13 2.51 -14.49
C CYS A 42 -0.08 3.14 -13.57
N VAL A 43 -0.40 4.28 -12.94
CA VAL A 43 0.51 4.96 -12.00
C VAL A 43 0.83 4.06 -10.81
N SER A 44 -0.19 3.36 -10.26
CA SER A 44 0.00 2.39 -9.18
C SER A 44 0.88 1.22 -9.58
N THR A 45 0.74 0.71 -10.81
CA THR A 45 1.59 -0.38 -11.34
C THR A 45 3.05 0.06 -11.44
N VAL A 46 3.31 1.27 -11.94
CA VAL A 46 4.66 1.83 -12.01
C VAL A 46 5.25 1.97 -10.61
N HIS A 47 4.47 2.47 -9.64
CA HIS A 47 4.91 2.56 -8.26
C HIS A 47 5.25 1.17 -7.67
N ALA A 48 4.43 0.16 -7.93
CA ALA A 48 4.66 -1.21 -7.48
C ALA A 48 5.93 -1.82 -8.08
N LEU A 49 6.21 -1.56 -9.36
CA LEU A 49 7.44 -2.01 -10.01
C LEU A 49 8.68 -1.33 -9.42
N LEU A 50 8.62 -0.01 -9.18
CA LEU A 50 9.70 0.72 -8.53
C LEU A 50 9.95 0.24 -7.10
N ALA A 51 8.89 -0.02 -6.33
CA ALA A 51 8.96 -0.57 -4.98
C ALA A 51 9.62 -1.96 -4.98
N THR A 52 9.20 -2.84 -5.90
CA THR A 52 9.71 -4.21 -6.02
C THR A 52 11.18 -4.19 -6.42
N SER A 53 11.56 -3.35 -7.39
CA SER A 53 12.93 -3.22 -7.88
C SER A 53 13.85 -2.65 -6.79
N SER A 54 13.40 -1.60 -6.09
CA SER A 54 14.11 -1.03 -4.93
C SER A 54 14.31 -2.07 -3.82
N GLY A 55 13.25 -2.82 -3.49
CA GLY A 55 13.32 -3.90 -2.49
C GLY A 55 14.31 -5.01 -2.88
N PHE A 56 14.30 -5.44 -4.15
CA PHE A 56 15.23 -6.45 -4.66
C PHE A 56 16.69 -5.99 -4.57
N ILE A 57 16.98 -4.75 -4.99
CA ILE A 57 18.34 -4.18 -4.93
C ILE A 57 18.82 -4.09 -3.48
N VAL A 58 17.98 -3.60 -2.56
CA VAL A 58 18.33 -3.50 -1.13
C VAL A 58 18.62 -4.89 -0.55
N VAL A 59 17.82 -5.91 -0.89
CA VAL A 59 18.03 -7.28 -0.39
C VAL A 59 19.31 -7.91 -0.92
N THR A 60 19.63 -7.71 -2.19
CA THR A 60 20.83 -8.27 -2.81
C THR A 60 22.11 -7.56 -2.39
N THR A 61 22.03 -6.27 -2.04
CA THR A 61 23.20 -5.44 -1.72
C THR A 61 23.52 -5.42 -0.22
N CYS A 62 22.52 -5.53 0.66
CA CYS A 62 22.75 -5.55 2.10
C CYS A 62 23.02 -6.96 2.64
N LYS A 63 24.12 -7.13 3.38
CA LYS A 63 24.39 -8.37 4.14
C LYS A 63 23.34 -8.62 5.23
N ASN A 64 22.88 -7.56 5.91
CA ASN A 64 21.78 -7.64 6.87
C ASN A 64 20.77 -6.50 6.67
N VAL A 65 19.83 -6.69 5.73
CA VAL A 65 18.71 -5.75 5.40
C VAL A 65 17.96 -5.22 6.62
N MET A 66 17.92 -5.98 7.72
CA MET A 66 17.18 -5.63 8.93
C MET A 66 17.90 -4.64 9.87
N THR A 67 19.22 -4.55 9.78
CA THR A 67 20.07 -3.67 10.60
C THR A 67 20.73 -2.59 9.76
N ASP A 68 21.02 -2.88 8.49
CA ASP A 68 21.74 -1.97 7.61
C ASP A 68 20.74 -1.01 6.95
N ARG A 69 20.96 0.29 7.10
CA ARG A 69 20.21 1.30 6.35
C ARG A 69 20.83 1.45 4.97
N HIS A 70 20.11 1.04 3.94
CA HIS A 70 20.52 1.29 2.56
C HIS A 70 20.03 2.66 2.10
N TRP A 71 20.90 3.47 1.48
CA TRP A 71 20.55 4.80 0.99
C TRP A 71 19.36 4.77 0.01
N LEU A 72 19.28 3.71 -0.82
CA LEU A 72 18.19 3.51 -1.77
C LEU A 72 16.82 3.31 -1.09
N ALA A 73 16.79 2.63 0.06
CA ALA A 73 15.55 2.44 0.82
C ALA A 73 15.05 3.79 1.36
N THR A 74 15.95 4.60 1.93
CA THR A 74 15.62 5.94 2.42
C THR A 74 15.18 6.87 1.29
N ALA A 75 15.90 6.87 0.15
CA ALA A 75 15.54 7.67 -1.01
C ALA A 75 14.19 7.27 -1.61
N PHE A 76 13.91 5.96 -1.72
CA PHE A 76 12.64 5.45 -2.20
C PHE A 76 11.48 5.88 -1.30
N VAL A 77 11.66 5.86 0.02
CA VAL A 77 10.65 6.33 0.98
C VAL A 77 10.32 7.82 0.78
N TRP A 78 11.33 8.68 0.59
CA TRP A 78 11.13 10.10 0.26
C TRP A 78 10.46 10.31 -1.10
N PHE A 79 10.75 9.46 -2.08
CA PHE A 79 10.13 9.50 -3.40
C PHE A 79 8.66 9.01 -3.36
N ALA A 80 8.36 8.00 -2.56
CA ALA A 80 7.05 7.38 -2.42
C ALA A 80 6.05 8.22 -1.62
N MET A 81 6.53 9.13 -0.77
CA MET A 81 5.73 10.04 0.05
C MET A 81 4.66 10.80 -0.77
N PRO A 82 5.03 11.55 -1.83
CA PRO A 82 4.07 12.21 -2.70
C PRO A 82 3.09 11.26 -3.39
N TYR A 83 3.53 10.05 -3.76
CA TYR A 83 2.64 9.06 -4.37
C TYR A 83 1.51 8.68 -3.42
N MET A 84 1.82 8.37 -2.16
CA MET A 84 0.80 7.96 -1.19
C MET A 84 -0.24 9.06 -0.93
N ALA A 85 0.19 10.32 -0.89
CA ALA A 85 -0.73 11.46 -0.78
C ALA A 85 -1.58 11.66 -2.05
N TYR A 86 -0.94 11.49 -3.21
CA TYR A 86 -1.58 11.60 -4.52
C TYR A 86 -2.60 10.47 -4.80
N ASP A 87 -2.30 9.24 -4.41
CA ASP A 87 -3.14 8.05 -4.62
C ASP A 87 -4.48 8.18 -3.88
N ILE A 88 -4.47 8.72 -2.65
CA ILE A 88 -5.70 9.05 -1.89
C ILE A 88 -6.58 10.05 -2.67
N TYR A 89 -5.96 11.08 -3.26
CA TYR A 89 -6.68 12.07 -4.06
C TYR A 89 -7.21 11.48 -5.38
N ALA A 90 -6.40 10.68 -6.07
CA ALA A 90 -6.80 10.01 -7.31
C ALA A 90 -7.96 9.04 -7.09
N MET A 91 -7.94 8.27 -5.99
CA MET A 91 -8.99 7.34 -5.62
C MET A 91 -10.30 8.06 -5.26
N TYR A 92 -10.23 9.20 -4.55
CA TYR A 92 -11.38 10.07 -4.33
C TYR A 92 -11.98 10.58 -5.66
N LEU A 93 -11.13 11.02 -6.58
CA LEU A 93 -11.55 11.53 -7.89
C LEU A 93 -12.21 10.43 -8.75
N SER A 94 -11.63 9.23 -8.73
CA SER A 94 -12.15 8.03 -9.40
C SER A 94 -13.54 7.66 -8.87
N HIS A 95 -13.72 7.69 -7.53
CA HIS A 95 -15.01 7.48 -6.89
C HIS A 95 -16.03 8.57 -7.29
N TRP A 96 -15.64 9.84 -7.29
CA TRP A 96 -16.50 10.96 -7.68
C TRP A 96 -17.04 10.81 -9.12
N TYR A 97 -16.17 10.59 -10.10
CA TYR A 97 -16.59 10.45 -11.50
C TYR A 97 -17.46 9.21 -11.74
N ARG A 98 -17.16 8.10 -11.07
CA ARG A 98 -17.93 6.85 -11.22
C ARG A 98 -19.36 6.96 -10.68
N PHE A 99 -19.58 7.78 -9.65
CA PHE A 99 -20.92 8.02 -9.11
C PHE A 99 -21.71 9.08 -9.88
N GLN A 100 -21.05 10.07 -10.49
CA GLN A 100 -21.72 10.99 -11.42
C GLN A 100 -22.31 10.27 -12.65
N VAL A 101 -21.59 9.30 -13.23
CA VAL A 101 -22.05 8.55 -14.41
C VAL A 101 -23.25 7.64 -14.11
N LYS A 102 -23.46 7.24 -12.85
CA LYS A 102 -24.60 6.42 -12.42
C LYS A 102 -25.91 7.21 -12.16
N GLY A 103 -25.92 8.52 -12.39
CA GLY A 103 -27.15 9.32 -12.42
C GLY A 103 -27.87 9.49 -11.08
N HIS A 104 -27.22 9.24 -9.94
CA HIS A 104 -27.82 9.54 -8.63
C HIS A 104 -27.74 11.06 -8.35
N GLU A 105 -28.88 11.74 -8.37
CA GLU A 105 -28.98 13.20 -8.21
C GLU A 105 -28.46 13.75 -6.88
N GLU A 106 -28.27 12.90 -5.86
CA GLU A 106 -27.76 13.28 -4.53
C GLU A 106 -26.26 13.69 -4.50
N TYR A 107 -25.52 13.51 -5.59
CA TYR A 107 -24.05 13.70 -5.66
C TYR A 107 -23.61 15.02 -6.34
N LYS A 108 -24.49 16.03 -6.41
CA LYS A 108 -24.21 17.29 -7.13
C LYS A 108 -23.22 18.25 -6.40
N GLU A 109 -22.92 18.06 -5.13
CA GLU A 109 -22.00 18.93 -4.38
C GLU A 109 -20.89 18.15 -3.65
N HIS A 110 -19.74 18.82 -3.45
CA HIS A 110 -18.59 18.41 -2.62
C HIS A 110 -18.96 18.31 -1.12
N SER A 111 -19.99 17.54 -0.80
CA SER A 111 -20.50 17.42 0.56
C SER A 111 -19.64 16.48 1.39
N PHE A 112 -19.44 16.81 2.67
CA PHE A 112 -18.82 15.93 3.68
C PHE A 112 -19.44 14.53 3.71
N ARG A 113 -20.70 14.40 3.29
CA ARG A 113 -21.41 13.12 3.19
C ARG A 113 -20.77 12.19 2.16
N THR A 114 -20.31 12.73 1.04
CA THR A 114 -19.59 12.01 -0.03
C THR A 114 -18.24 11.49 0.44
N VAL A 115 -17.50 12.33 1.18
CA VAL A 115 -16.21 11.96 1.78
C VAL A 115 -16.42 10.89 2.87
N ASN A 116 -17.43 11.04 3.72
CA ASN A 116 -17.74 10.07 4.77
C ASN A 116 -18.19 8.71 4.21
N MET A 117 -18.97 8.70 3.13
CA MET A 117 -19.36 7.45 2.44
C MET A 117 -18.16 6.77 1.76
N PHE A 118 -17.27 7.53 1.13
CA PHE A 118 -16.01 7.03 0.56
C PHE A 118 -15.11 6.44 1.66
N LEU A 119 -14.92 7.17 2.76
CA LEU A 119 -14.14 6.72 3.91
C LEU A 119 -14.73 5.47 4.57
N ARG A 120 -16.05 5.26 4.57
CA ARG A 120 -16.66 4.03 5.09
C ARG A 120 -16.53 2.84 4.14
N ARG A 121 -16.72 3.06 2.83
CA ARG A 121 -16.66 1.97 1.83
C ARG A 121 -15.25 1.48 1.55
N GLU A 122 -14.28 2.40 1.50
CA GLU A 122 -12.88 2.10 1.20
C GLU A 122 -11.98 2.32 2.43
N CYS A 123 -12.59 2.26 3.63
CA CYS A 123 -11.96 2.50 4.93
C CYS A 123 -10.63 1.78 5.07
N LEU A 124 -10.62 0.49 4.72
CA LEU A 124 -9.45 -0.37 4.90
C LEU A 124 -8.27 0.08 4.02
N LEU A 125 -8.57 0.57 2.81
CA LEU A 125 -7.57 0.99 1.84
C LEU A 125 -7.07 2.41 2.14
N VAL A 126 -7.97 3.34 2.52
CA VAL A 126 -7.59 4.69 2.95
C VAL A 126 -6.83 4.67 4.28
N LEU A 127 -7.31 3.90 5.26
CA LEU A 127 -6.65 3.73 6.56
C LEU A 127 -5.23 3.18 6.38
N HIS A 128 -5.03 2.21 5.47
CA HIS A 128 -3.72 1.69 5.14
C HIS A 128 -2.75 2.79 4.66
N HIS A 129 -3.19 3.65 3.73
CA HIS A 129 -2.36 4.73 3.20
C HIS A 129 -2.09 5.81 4.25
N ILE A 130 -3.08 6.15 5.08
CA ILE A 130 -2.92 7.10 6.20
C ILE A 130 -1.91 6.55 7.21
N VAL A 131 -2.00 5.27 7.60
CA VAL A 131 -1.05 4.66 8.54
C VAL A 131 0.36 4.58 7.94
N LEU A 132 0.51 4.27 6.66
CA LEU A 132 1.81 4.34 5.97
C LEU A 132 2.39 5.76 5.99
N LEU A 133 1.56 6.77 5.74
CA LEU A 133 1.92 8.19 5.73
C LEU A 133 2.32 8.73 7.11
N THR A 134 1.59 8.35 8.17
CA THR A 134 1.73 8.96 9.49
C THR A 134 2.57 8.15 10.46
N ILE A 135 2.72 6.83 10.26
CA ILE A 135 3.42 5.94 11.19
C ILE A 135 4.73 5.42 10.60
N LEU A 136 4.71 4.89 9.37
CA LEU A 136 5.90 4.27 8.78
C LEU A 136 6.97 5.30 8.39
N LEU A 137 6.52 6.48 7.94
CA LEU A 137 7.39 7.55 7.44
C LEU A 137 8.18 8.30 8.52
N PRO A 138 7.57 8.75 9.63
CA PRO A 138 8.33 9.37 10.70
C PRO A 138 9.37 8.43 11.33
N VAL A 139 9.04 7.14 11.45
CA VAL A 139 9.94 6.16 12.08
C VAL A 139 11.13 5.79 11.20
N THR A 140 10.94 5.70 9.87
CA THR A 140 12.04 5.46 8.93
C THR A 140 12.95 6.69 8.77
N LEU A 141 12.37 7.90 8.82
CA LEU A 141 13.09 9.15 8.60
C LEU A 141 13.78 9.71 9.83
N LEU A 142 13.13 9.66 11.00
CA LEU A 142 13.66 10.24 12.23
C LEU A 142 14.63 9.29 12.95
N GLY A 143 14.73 8.02 12.53
CA GLY A 143 15.71 7.09 13.08
C GLY A 143 15.61 6.93 14.60
N LEU A 144 14.45 7.22 15.19
CA LEU A 144 14.17 7.13 16.63
C LEU A 144 14.11 5.64 17.00
N GLN A 145 15.29 5.05 17.17
CA GLN A 145 15.49 3.63 17.50
C GLN A 145 15.55 3.39 19.02
N ASP A 146 15.53 4.45 19.84
CA ASP A 146 15.90 4.40 21.27
C ASP A 146 14.74 4.58 22.26
N SER A 147 13.53 4.08 21.97
CA SER A 147 12.41 4.21 22.92
C SER A 147 11.38 3.09 22.83
N ILE A 148 10.58 2.94 23.90
CA ILE A 148 9.37 2.09 23.94
C ILE A 148 8.46 2.37 22.74
N LEU A 149 8.48 3.61 22.23
CA LEU A 149 7.82 4.03 21.00
C LEU A 149 8.20 3.17 19.79
N HIS A 150 9.47 2.77 19.63
CA HIS A 150 9.91 1.92 18.52
C HIS A 150 9.30 0.50 18.60
N LYS A 151 9.12 -0.04 19.81
CA LYS A 151 8.44 -1.34 20.01
C LYS A 151 6.96 -1.26 19.70
N VAL A 152 6.28 -0.28 20.28
CA VAL A 152 4.84 -0.08 20.05
C VAL A 152 4.60 0.18 18.57
N ASN A 153 5.43 1.00 17.94
CA ASN A 153 5.38 1.23 16.50
C ASN A 153 5.64 -0.04 15.69
N GLY A 154 6.63 -0.86 16.07
CA GLY A 154 6.91 -2.14 15.44
C GLY A 154 5.74 -3.12 15.52
N VAL A 155 5.05 -3.18 16.67
CA VAL A 155 3.84 -4.00 16.87
C VAL A 155 2.68 -3.46 16.04
N ILE A 156 2.45 -2.14 16.03
CA ILE A 156 1.42 -1.50 15.21
C ILE A 156 1.66 -1.75 13.73
N VAL A 157 2.89 -1.61 13.25
CA VAL A 157 3.26 -1.88 11.86
C VAL A 157 3.04 -3.36 11.53
N LEU A 158 3.45 -4.28 12.40
CA LEU A 158 3.27 -5.72 12.20
C LEU A 158 1.77 -6.09 12.12
N PHE A 159 0.97 -5.57 13.05
CA PHE A 159 -0.47 -5.79 13.12
C PHE A 159 -1.20 -5.19 11.91
N THR A 160 -0.87 -3.95 11.55
CA THR A 160 -1.46 -3.27 10.40
C THR A 160 -1.07 -3.97 9.09
N PHE A 161 0.19 -4.38 8.94
CA PHE A 161 0.64 -5.12 7.76
C PHE A 161 -0.10 -6.45 7.61
N PHE A 162 -0.27 -7.19 8.72
CA PHE A 162 -1.02 -8.44 8.72
C PHE A 162 -2.48 -8.23 8.29
N LEU A 163 -3.20 -7.31 8.95
CA LEU A 163 -4.61 -7.06 8.66
C LEU A 163 -4.83 -6.49 7.26
N CYS A 164 -4.08 -5.47 6.87
CA CYS A 164 -4.34 -4.73 5.63
C CYS A 164 -3.83 -5.45 4.38
N ARG A 165 -2.75 -6.22 4.47
CA ARG A 165 -2.09 -6.82 3.29
C ARG A 165 -2.23 -8.33 3.22
N ILE A 166 -2.14 -9.04 4.35
CA ILE A 166 -2.26 -10.51 4.35
C ILE A 166 -3.73 -10.94 4.49
N LEU A 167 -4.46 -10.40 5.47
CA LEU A 167 -5.85 -10.82 5.75
C LEU A 167 -6.86 -10.32 4.71
N LEU A 168 -6.51 -9.29 3.95
CA LEU A 168 -7.35 -8.75 2.88
C LEU A 168 -7.56 -9.76 1.73
N PHE A 169 -6.57 -10.59 1.40
CA PHE A 169 -6.72 -11.63 0.36
C PHE A 169 -7.73 -12.73 0.76
N PRO A 170 -7.64 -13.35 1.96
CA PRO A 170 -8.67 -14.25 2.47
C PRO A 170 -10.06 -13.61 2.55
N TYR A 171 -10.15 -12.36 3.00
CA TYR A 171 -11.43 -11.64 3.07
C TYR A 171 -12.05 -11.45 1.68
N MET A 172 -11.24 -11.03 0.68
CA MET A 172 -11.68 -10.92 -0.71
C MET A 172 -12.19 -12.25 -1.25
N TYR A 173 -11.49 -13.36 -0.99
CA TYR A 173 -11.92 -14.70 -1.41
C TYR A 173 -13.18 -15.16 -0.67
N TRP A 174 -13.36 -14.79 0.59
CA TRP A 174 -14.60 -15.06 1.32
C TRP A 174 -15.78 -14.30 0.69
N VAL A 175 -15.67 -12.99 0.49
CA VAL A 175 -16.76 -12.19 -0.12
C VAL A 175 -17.09 -12.71 -1.52
N TYR A 176 -16.08 -13.08 -2.32
CA TYR A 176 -16.29 -13.70 -3.62
C TYR A 176 -17.01 -15.05 -3.51
N GLY A 177 -16.58 -15.91 -2.57
CA GLY A 177 -17.22 -17.20 -2.30
C GLY A 177 -18.68 -17.06 -1.86
N GLN A 178 -19.01 -16.05 -1.04
CA GLN A 178 -20.39 -15.75 -0.65
C GLN A 178 -21.25 -15.31 -1.83
N HIS A 179 -20.67 -14.54 -2.77
CA HIS A 179 -21.40 -14.04 -3.93
C HIS A 179 -21.75 -15.15 -4.94
N TYR A 180 -20.88 -16.16 -5.09
CA TYR A 180 -21.08 -17.27 -6.01
C TYR A 180 -21.53 -18.58 -5.34
N GLY A 181 -21.71 -18.60 -4.01
CA GLY A 181 -22.09 -19.79 -3.25
C GLY A 181 -21.00 -20.87 -3.18
N ILE A 182 -19.73 -20.49 -3.37
CA ILE A 182 -18.58 -21.40 -3.44
C ILE A 182 -17.79 -21.33 -2.12
N PRO A 183 -17.38 -22.47 -1.54
CA PRO A 183 -16.53 -22.43 -0.34
C PRO A 183 -15.16 -21.82 -0.65
N VAL A 184 -14.61 -21.07 0.31
CA VAL A 184 -13.42 -20.20 0.14
C VAL A 184 -12.20 -20.93 -0.44
N TYR A 185 -12.00 -22.20 -0.09
CA TYR A 185 -10.87 -23.00 -0.58
C TYR A 185 -10.97 -23.38 -2.07
N ARG A 186 -12.17 -23.36 -2.67
CA ARG A 186 -12.38 -23.61 -4.11
C ARG A 186 -12.32 -22.35 -4.96
N VAL A 187 -12.38 -21.17 -4.34
CA VAL A 187 -12.31 -19.88 -5.01
C VAL A 187 -11.07 -19.74 -5.91
N PRO A 188 -9.83 -20.10 -5.50
CA PRO A 188 -8.65 -19.99 -6.35
C PRO A 188 -8.71 -20.83 -7.64
N PHE A 189 -9.46 -21.93 -7.61
CA PHE A 189 -9.63 -22.84 -8.75
C PHE A 189 -10.79 -22.44 -9.66
N HIS A 190 -11.70 -21.60 -9.16
CA HIS A 190 -12.80 -21.02 -9.93
C HIS A 190 -12.41 -19.72 -10.62
N LEU A 191 -11.43 -18.98 -10.08
CA LEU A 191 -10.93 -17.77 -10.69
C LEU A 191 -10.09 -18.07 -11.96
N PRO A 192 -10.09 -17.16 -12.95
CA PRO A 192 -9.17 -17.25 -14.09
C PRO A 192 -7.73 -17.38 -13.61
N LEU A 193 -6.96 -18.27 -14.23
CA LEU A 193 -5.61 -18.64 -13.81
C LEU A 193 -4.69 -17.42 -13.69
N SER A 194 -4.82 -16.43 -14.58
CA SER A 194 -4.08 -15.16 -14.53
C SER A 194 -4.36 -14.35 -13.26
N CYS A 195 -5.59 -14.36 -12.76
CA CYS A 195 -5.99 -13.63 -11.56
C CYS A 195 -5.46 -14.33 -10.30
N THR A 196 -5.55 -15.66 -10.26
CA THR A 196 -4.99 -16.48 -9.17
C THR A 196 -3.46 -16.35 -9.12
N LEU A 197 -2.78 -16.42 -10.27
CA LEU A 197 -1.33 -16.20 -10.36
C LEU A 197 -0.92 -14.79 -9.95
N GLY A 198 -1.68 -13.77 -10.38
CA GLY A 198 -1.47 -12.39 -9.95
C GLY A 198 -1.58 -12.24 -8.44
N ASN A 199 -2.61 -12.80 -7.82
CA ASN A 199 -2.80 -12.75 -6.37
C ASN A 199 -1.68 -13.46 -5.61
N ILE A 200 -1.24 -14.64 -6.08
CA ILE A 200 -0.12 -15.38 -5.47
C ILE A 200 1.19 -14.60 -5.61
N CYS A 201 1.46 -14.04 -6.80
CA CYS A 201 2.63 -13.23 -7.08
C CYS A 201 2.72 -12.00 -6.15
N VAL A 202 1.58 -11.39 -5.83
CA VAL A 202 1.51 -10.24 -4.91
C VAL A 202 1.57 -10.68 -3.45
N LEU A 203 0.92 -11.78 -3.07
CA LEU A 203 0.84 -12.25 -1.69
C LEU A 203 2.16 -12.89 -1.19
N ALA A 204 2.86 -13.63 -2.04
CA ALA A 204 4.06 -14.37 -1.64
C ALA A 204 5.18 -13.48 -1.08
N PRO A 205 5.55 -12.34 -1.72
CA PRO A 205 6.51 -11.40 -1.15
C PRO A 205 6.03 -10.77 0.17
N GLN A 206 4.72 -10.51 0.30
CA GLN A 206 4.14 -9.91 1.51
C GLN A 206 4.23 -10.86 2.71
N VAL A 207 3.90 -12.14 2.52
CA VAL A 207 4.03 -13.17 3.57
C VAL A 207 5.49 -13.36 3.97
N TYR A 208 6.42 -13.37 3.00
CA TYR A 208 7.85 -13.46 3.28
C TYR A 208 8.34 -12.27 4.14
N TRP A 209 7.94 -11.05 3.79
CA TRP A 209 8.27 -9.85 4.57
C TRP A 209 7.68 -9.89 5.99
N PHE A 210 6.44 -10.34 6.14
CA PHE A 210 5.82 -10.50 7.45
C PHE A 210 6.59 -11.48 8.33
N TYR A 211 7.00 -12.63 7.77
CA TYR A 211 7.83 -13.58 8.47
C TYR A 211 9.17 -12.96 8.93
N MET A 212 9.84 -12.20 8.05
CA MET A 212 11.08 -11.50 8.42
C MET A 212 10.88 -10.46 9.54
N LEU A 213 9.76 -9.72 9.51
CA LEU A 213 9.41 -8.75 10.56
C LEU A 213 9.11 -9.43 11.90
N CYS A 214 8.35 -10.51 11.91
CA CYS A 214 8.10 -11.33 13.10
C CYS A 214 9.41 -11.86 13.70
N ARG A 215 10.31 -12.38 12.86
CA ARG A 215 11.64 -12.86 13.30
C ARG A 215 12.50 -11.74 13.90
N LYS A 216 12.32 -10.48 13.48
CA LYS A 216 12.94 -9.31 14.14
C LYS A 216 12.39 -9.12 15.54
N GLY A 217 11.07 -9.06 15.66
CA GLY A 217 10.38 -8.81 16.93
C GLY A 217 10.75 -9.85 17.98
N ILE A 218 10.77 -11.13 17.59
CA ILE A 218 11.16 -12.24 18.46
C ILE A 218 12.63 -12.10 18.92
N ARG A 219 13.56 -11.79 18.00
CA ARG A 219 14.98 -11.61 18.36
C ARG A 219 15.20 -10.43 19.32
N LEU A 220 14.49 -9.32 19.11
CA LEU A 220 14.55 -8.16 20.01
C LEU A 220 14.01 -8.50 21.39
N TYR A 221 12.85 -9.17 21.45
CA TYR A 221 12.23 -9.61 22.70
C TYR A 221 13.15 -10.57 23.49
N GLN A 222 13.76 -11.54 22.82
CA GLN A 222 14.71 -12.48 23.44
C GLN A 222 15.95 -11.76 24.00
N ARG A 223 16.50 -10.79 23.27
CA ARG A 223 17.66 -10.01 23.71
C ARG A 223 17.36 -9.20 24.97
N GLU A 224 16.18 -8.60 25.05
CA GLU A 224 15.76 -7.85 26.23
C GLU A 224 15.48 -8.73 27.44
N ARG A 225 14.85 -9.89 27.23
CA ARG A 225 14.62 -10.85 28.30
C ARG A 225 15.94 -11.29 28.91
N LYS A 226 16.94 -11.59 28.06
CA LYS A 226 18.29 -11.96 28.49
C LYS A 226 18.98 -10.84 29.28
N MET A 227 18.86 -9.58 28.86
CA MET A 227 19.42 -8.44 29.60
C MET A 227 18.77 -8.24 30.97
N ARG A 228 17.44 -8.40 31.06
CA ARG A 228 16.70 -8.35 32.34
C ARG A 228 17.11 -9.48 33.28
N GLU A 229 17.30 -10.70 32.76
CA GLU A 229 17.77 -11.85 33.54
C GLU A 229 19.18 -11.61 34.10
N THR A 230 20.12 -11.03 33.32
CA THR A 230 21.46 -10.66 33.83
C THR A 230 21.50 -9.48 34.79
N ALA A 231 20.50 -8.60 34.79
CA ALA A 231 20.43 -7.47 35.72
C ALA A 231 19.77 -7.84 37.06
N SER A 232 19.12 -9.00 37.13
CA SER A 232 18.47 -9.55 38.31
C SER A 232 19.35 -10.53 39.10
N ASN A 233 20.49 -10.93 38.54
CA ASN A 233 21.50 -11.80 39.15
C ASN A 233 22.72 -10.96 39.56
#